data_AF-A0A9R0Y5C9-F1
#
_entry.id   AF-A0A9R0Y5C9-F1
#
_cell.length_a   1.000
_cell.length_b   1.000
_cell.length_c   1.000
_cell.angle_alpha   90.00
_cell.angle_beta   90.00
_cell.angle_gamma   90.00
#
_symmetry.space_group_name_H-M   'P 1'
#
loop_
_entity.id
_entity.type
_entity.pdbx_description
1 polymer ?
#
loop_
_entity_poly.entity_id
_entity_poly.type
_entity_poly.pdbx_seq_one_letter_code
_entity_poly.pdbx_strand_id
1 'polypeptide(L)'
;MAATAGAAAEIVREIAAVGAADLAAAPEPLRADCLRLARKVSLLTHLVAEVAEAAGEDGAAGPEAAAWVADLLRALQAARRFVALGRVPAVDTGAADQDVNDKNIAVQFKYVTWQLQAALTNLPHSCFQISDEVQEEVDLVRGQLKREMEKKGALDLNIFSKIHDILAHHVDNVGSQSEEPHSQRETLSLENLSSDHLELQHVALLISEISGISKSDIKKITSELIEGLENATVADSAKPTNGDNQTSDEAKDSPDNVKKPDTVAMPEDFRCPISLELMRDPAIVSTGQTYERAFIQRWIDGGNRTCPKTQQKLLNLTLTPNYVLRSLILQWCEEKGIEPPTRSKYEGSSIEVGEDRLAIEALVRNLSCSSLDERKSAAAEIRSLAKKSTDNRMLLAESGAIPALVKLLSSKDPKTQVLRTGSMEARENAAAAIFSLSLIDDNKIMIGSTPGAIEALVELLKSGSSRGRKDAATALFNLCIYQANKVRAVRAGILSPLVQMLQDSSSAGATDEALTILSVLVSHHECKTAIAKAHTIPFLIDLLRSSQARNKENAAAILLALCKKDAQNLACIGRLGAQIPLTELSKTGSDRAKRKATSLLEHLSKLQVL
;
A
#
# COMPACT_ATOMS: atom_id res chain seq x y z
N MET A 1 1.38 -6.52 36.08
CA MET A 1 0.72 -5.80 34.97
C MET A 1 0.64 -4.30 35.22
N ALA A 2 -0.06 -3.82 36.27
CA ALA A 2 -0.20 -2.39 36.57
C ALA A 2 1.12 -1.59 36.50
N ALA A 3 2.19 -2.07 37.15
CA ALA A 3 3.51 -1.42 37.09
C ALA A 3 4.09 -1.33 35.65
N THR A 4 3.89 -2.37 34.85
CA THR A 4 4.32 -2.46 33.44
C THR A 4 3.54 -1.47 32.56
N ALA A 5 2.22 -1.36 32.78
CA ALA A 5 1.37 -0.38 32.09
C ALA A 5 1.70 1.07 32.51
N GLY A 6 1.96 1.31 33.79
CA GLY A 6 2.41 2.61 34.30
C GLY A 6 3.74 3.05 33.67
N ALA A 7 4.71 2.14 33.57
CA ALA A 7 5.98 2.41 32.87
C ALA A 7 5.78 2.70 31.37
N ALA A 8 4.85 2.01 30.71
CA ALA A 8 4.50 2.30 29.32
C ALA A 8 3.90 3.71 29.17
N ALA A 9 2.99 4.10 30.06
CA ALA A 9 2.37 5.42 30.08
C ALA A 9 3.37 6.56 30.37
N GLU A 10 4.38 6.30 31.22
CA GLU A 10 5.48 7.23 31.46
C GLU A 10 6.34 7.44 30.21
N ILE A 11 6.75 6.36 29.53
CA ILE A 11 7.55 6.46 28.30
C ILE A 11 6.80 7.17 27.17
N VAL A 12 5.49 6.94 27.01
CA VAL A 12 4.66 7.69 26.05
C VAL A 12 4.72 9.19 26.35
N ARG A 13 4.65 9.59 27.63
CA ARG A 13 4.73 10.99 28.06
C ARG A 13 6.11 11.60 27.78
N GLU A 14 7.19 10.87 28.09
CA GLU A 14 8.57 11.29 27.81
C GLU A 14 8.82 11.52 26.32
N ILE A 15 8.28 10.64 25.46
CA ILE A 15 8.41 10.74 24.00
C ILE A 15 7.51 11.85 23.44
N ALA A 16 6.28 11.99 23.95
CA ALA A 16 5.35 13.04 23.52
C ALA A 16 5.83 14.46 23.85
N ALA A 17 6.65 14.61 24.89
CA ALA A 17 7.28 15.88 25.26
C ALA A 17 8.40 16.33 24.29
N VAL A 18 8.86 15.48 23.37
CA VAL A 18 9.99 15.78 22.47
C VAL A 18 9.55 16.78 21.38
N GLY A 19 10.04 18.01 21.49
CA GLY A 19 9.83 19.07 20.53
C GLY A 19 10.93 19.22 19.49
N ALA A 20 10.72 20.14 18.55
CA ALA A 20 11.72 20.49 17.53
C ALA A 20 12.94 21.24 18.09
N ALA A 21 12.86 21.73 19.34
CA ALA A 21 13.96 22.37 20.07
C ALA A 21 14.91 21.34 20.68
N ASP A 22 14.38 20.27 21.29
CA ASP A 22 15.18 19.21 21.95
C ASP A 22 16.05 18.42 20.97
N LEU A 23 15.69 18.45 19.69
CA LEU A 23 16.36 17.77 18.58
C LEU A 23 17.13 18.76 17.68
N ALA A 24 17.40 20.00 18.14
CA ALA A 24 18.00 21.06 17.31
C ALA A 24 19.41 20.71 16.80
N ALA A 25 20.15 19.86 17.52
CA ALA A 25 21.49 19.40 17.16
C ALA A 25 21.51 18.11 16.32
N ALA A 26 20.35 17.49 16.04
CA ALA A 26 20.29 16.26 15.25
C ALA A 26 20.43 16.53 13.74
N PRO A 27 21.19 15.70 13.01
CA PRO A 27 21.25 15.74 11.56
C PRO A 27 19.93 15.26 10.94
N GLU A 28 19.67 15.64 9.69
CA GLU A 28 18.68 14.95 8.86
C GLU A 28 19.32 13.69 8.27
N PRO A 29 18.60 12.55 8.14
CA PRO A 29 17.15 12.38 8.34
C PRO A 29 16.71 12.08 9.79
N LEU A 30 17.66 11.88 10.73
CA LEU A 30 17.38 11.46 12.12
C LEU A 30 16.39 12.41 12.81
N ARG A 31 16.63 13.71 12.73
CA ARG A 31 15.76 14.76 13.28
C ARG A 31 14.31 14.60 12.85
N ALA A 32 14.06 14.44 11.55
CA ALA A 32 12.71 14.28 11.02
C ALA A 32 12.09 12.91 11.37
N ASP A 33 12.88 11.83 11.43
CA ASP A 33 12.40 10.51 11.87
C ASP A 33 12.02 10.50 13.36
N CYS A 34 12.82 11.09 14.25
CA CYS A 34 12.47 11.26 15.68
C CYS A 34 11.18 12.08 15.85
N LEU A 35 11.03 13.20 15.13
CA LEU A 35 9.81 14.03 15.19
C LEU A 35 8.57 13.31 14.62
N ARG A 36 8.73 12.47 13.58
CA ARG A 36 7.65 11.64 13.04
C ARG A 36 7.22 10.58 14.04
N LEU A 37 8.18 9.91 14.69
CA LEU A 37 7.93 8.87 15.68
C LEU A 37 7.25 9.45 16.93
N ALA A 38 7.77 10.55 17.48
CA ALA A 38 7.21 11.20 18.67
C ALA A 38 5.73 11.58 18.50
N ARG A 39 5.36 12.15 17.33
CA ARG A 39 3.97 12.49 16.98
C ARG A 39 3.04 11.28 16.82
N LYS A 40 3.56 10.07 16.60
CA LYS A 40 2.75 8.84 16.55
C LYS A 40 2.59 8.23 17.92
N VAL A 41 3.67 8.20 18.71
CA VAL A 41 3.64 7.71 20.09
C VAL A 41 2.73 8.59 20.95
N SER A 42 2.72 9.92 20.75
CA SER A 42 1.80 10.82 21.47
C SER A 42 0.31 10.52 21.25
N LEU A 43 -0.07 9.91 20.12
CA LEU A 43 -1.45 9.49 19.85
C LEU A 43 -1.83 8.21 20.63
N LEU A 44 -0.89 7.53 21.28
CA LEU A 44 -1.16 6.36 22.12
C LEU A 44 -1.43 6.75 23.60
N THR A 45 -1.46 8.05 23.92
CA THR A 45 -1.63 8.54 25.30
C THR A 45 -2.94 8.05 25.94
N HIS A 46 -4.03 8.00 25.18
CA HIS A 46 -5.32 7.50 25.70
C HIS A 46 -5.33 5.97 25.83
N LEU A 47 -4.74 5.24 24.88
CA LEU A 47 -4.57 3.77 24.99
C LEU A 47 -3.84 3.37 26.27
N VAL A 48 -2.68 3.97 26.55
CA VAL A 48 -1.90 3.60 27.75
C VAL A 48 -2.55 4.03 29.06
N ALA A 49 -3.46 5.02 29.03
CA ALA A 49 -4.27 5.38 30.18
C ALA A 49 -5.35 4.31 30.45
N GLU A 50 -6.17 3.97 29.45
CA GLU A 50 -7.22 2.94 29.58
C GLU A 50 -6.63 1.57 29.94
N VAL A 51 -5.48 1.19 29.35
CA VAL A 51 -4.76 -0.05 29.71
C VAL A 51 -4.22 -0.02 31.15
N ALA A 52 -3.77 1.15 31.66
CA ALA A 52 -3.29 1.27 33.03
C ALA A 52 -4.43 1.24 34.05
N GLU A 53 -5.59 1.84 33.74
CA GLU A 53 -6.81 1.76 34.54
C GLU A 53 -7.33 0.31 34.59
N ALA A 54 -7.49 -0.34 33.44
CA ALA A 54 -7.91 -1.75 33.36
C ALA A 54 -6.93 -2.73 34.03
N ALA A 55 -5.64 -2.40 34.10
CA ALA A 55 -4.64 -3.20 34.81
C ALA A 55 -4.59 -2.96 36.33
N GLY A 56 -5.30 -1.93 36.83
CA GLY A 56 -5.44 -1.60 38.25
C GLY A 56 -6.69 -2.19 38.91
N GLU A 57 -7.66 -2.67 38.13
CA GLU A 57 -8.82 -3.40 38.65
C GLU A 57 -8.45 -4.87 38.93
N ASP A 58 -8.64 -5.31 40.17
CA ASP A 58 -8.11 -6.56 40.78
C ASP A 58 -8.65 -7.90 40.20
N GLY A 59 -9.12 -7.97 38.95
CA GLY A 59 -9.85 -9.17 38.49
C GLY A 59 -10.04 -9.47 36.99
N ALA A 60 -9.43 -8.77 36.02
CA ALA A 60 -9.84 -8.93 34.60
C ALA A 60 -8.76 -9.32 33.57
N ALA A 61 -7.46 -9.13 33.83
CA ALA A 61 -6.44 -9.23 32.78
C ALA A 61 -5.61 -10.54 32.85
N GLY A 62 -5.89 -11.47 31.92
CA GLY A 62 -5.23 -12.78 31.83
C GLY A 62 -3.76 -12.75 31.39
N PRO A 63 -3.08 -13.91 31.29
CA PRO A 63 -1.66 -13.99 30.93
C PRO A 63 -1.36 -13.43 29.53
N GLU A 64 -2.30 -13.52 28.60
CA GLU A 64 -2.23 -12.91 27.25
C GLU A 64 -2.14 -11.38 27.32
N ALA A 65 -2.97 -10.75 28.17
CA ALA A 65 -2.92 -9.31 28.43
C ALA A 65 -1.61 -8.90 29.13
N ALA A 66 -1.09 -9.74 30.03
CA ALA A 66 0.21 -9.51 30.69
C ALA A 66 1.37 -9.51 29.69
N ALA A 67 1.41 -10.50 28.79
CA ALA A 67 2.40 -10.61 27.73
C ALA A 67 2.31 -9.41 26.77
N TRP A 68 1.11 -9.07 26.30
CA TRP A 68 0.93 -7.94 25.39
C TRP A 68 1.38 -6.59 25.98
N VAL A 69 1.12 -6.33 27.28
CA VAL A 69 1.61 -5.10 27.94
C VAL A 69 3.15 -5.08 28.02
N ALA A 70 3.79 -6.25 28.19
CA ALA A 70 5.25 -6.35 28.12
C ALA A 70 5.77 -6.09 26.70
N ASP A 71 5.12 -6.60 25.66
CA ASP A 71 5.47 -6.37 24.25
C ASP A 71 5.35 -4.88 23.88
N LEU A 72 4.26 -4.22 24.28
CA LEU A 72 4.07 -2.79 24.10
C LEU A 72 5.15 -1.99 24.84
N LEU A 73 5.47 -2.37 26.08
CA LEU A 73 6.55 -1.72 26.83
C LEU A 73 7.91 -1.86 26.14
N ARG A 74 8.24 -3.05 25.60
CA ARG A 74 9.48 -3.28 24.83
C ARG A 74 9.54 -2.38 23.58
N ALA A 75 8.44 -2.28 22.83
CA ALA A 75 8.34 -1.41 21.65
C ALA A 75 8.48 0.09 22.00
N LEU A 76 7.87 0.54 23.11
CA LEU A 76 7.99 1.91 23.61
C LEU A 76 9.39 2.23 24.12
N GLN A 77 10.06 1.29 24.80
CA GLN A 77 11.46 1.44 25.21
C GLN A 77 12.39 1.58 23.99
N ALA A 78 12.18 0.81 22.94
CA ALA A 78 12.93 0.94 21.69
C ALA A 78 12.70 2.31 21.02
N ALA A 79 11.46 2.79 21.01
CA ALA A 79 11.13 4.13 20.55
C ALA A 79 11.82 5.23 21.38
N ARG A 80 11.89 5.06 22.71
CA ARG A 80 12.59 6.00 23.60
C ARG A 80 14.08 6.07 23.28
N ARG A 81 14.75 4.92 23.14
CA ARG A 81 16.19 4.88 22.80
C ARG A 81 16.47 5.49 21.44
N PHE A 82 15.65 5.20 20.42
CA PHE A 82 15.79 5.84 19.11
C PHE A 82 15.61 7.37 19.14
N VAL A 83 14.63 7.89 19.90
CA VAL A 83 14.46 9.35 20.06
C VAL A 83 15.62 9.98 20.85
N ALA A 84 16.23 9.24 21.79
CA ALA A 84 17.41 9.70 22.51
C ALA A 84 18.64 9.89 21.60
N LEU A 85 18.79 9.11 20.52
CA LEU A 85 19.86 9.31 19.52
C LEU A 85 19.83 10.74 18.95
N GLY A 86 18.65 11.29 18.70
CA GLY A 86 18.48 12.66 18.19
C GLY A 86 18.71 13.77 19.23
N ARG A 87 18.97 13.44 20.50
CA ARG A 87 19.37 14.42 21.53
C ARG A 87 20.90 14.55 21.67
N VAL A 88 21.66 13.62 21.08
CA VAL A 88 23.13 13.65 21.08
C VAL A 88 23.60 14.51 19.89
N PRO A 89 24.56 15.43 20.09
CA PRO A 89 25.17 16.17 18.97
C PRO A 89 25.85 15.23 17.98
N ALA A 90 25.74 15.50 16.68
CA ALA A 90 26.52 14.79 15.68
C ALA A 90 28.03 14.98 15.93
N VAL A 91 28.79 13.89 15.84
CA VAL A 91 30.25 13.94 15.72
C VAL A 91 30.57 14.15 14.24
N ASP A 92 31.45 15.10 13.91
CA ASP A 92 31.91 15.32 12.53
C ASP A 92 32.69 14.09 12.03
N THR A 93 31.98 13.17 11.37
CA THR A 93 32.54 12.01 10.68
C THR A 93 32.60 12.28 9.17
N GLY A 94 33.50 11.59 8.45
CA GLY A 94 33.70 11.84 7.02
C GLY A 94 32.47 11.53 6.17
N ALA A 95 32.40 12.08 4.95
CA ALA A 95 31.22 11.93 4.08
C ALA A 95 30.86 10.46 3.76
N ALA A 96 31.83 9.53 3.78
CA ALA A 96 31.58 8.10 3.64
C ALA A 96 30.97 7.47 4.91
N ASP A 97 31.42 7.90 6.10
CA ASP A 97 30.89 7.44 7.38
C ASP A 97 29.45 7.94 7.59
N GLN A 98 29.12 9.12 7.06
CA GLN A 98 27.76 9.69 7.15
C GLN A 98 26.73 8.84 6.38
N ASP A 99 27.04 8.36 5.18
CA ASP A 99 26.11 7.51 4.40
C ASP A 99 25.85 6.16 5.12
N VAL A 100 26.89 5.55 5.70
CA VAL A 100 26.74 4.35 6.54
C VAL A 100 25.92 4.66 7.79
N ASN A 101 26.16 5.79 8.45
CA ASN A 101 25.40 6.24 9.60
C ASN A 101 23.91 6.47 9.29
N ASP A 102 23.59 7.09 8.16
CA ASP A 102 22.21 7.36 7.74
C ASP A 102 21.46 6.06 7.37
N LYS A 103 22.15 5.10 6.74
CA LYS A 103 21.64 3.74 6.51
C LYS A 103 21.35 3.01 7.82
N ASN A 104 22.27 3.08 8.78
CA ASN A 104 22.12 2.47 10.11
C ASN A 104 20.91 3.04 10.87
N ILE A 105 20.75 4.37 10.86
CA ILE A 105 19.60 5.07 11.43
C ILE A 105 18.29 4.65 10.74
N ALA A 106 18.30 4.48 9.41
CA ALA A 106 17.13 4.02 8.67
C ALA A 106 16.72 2.58 9.03
N VAL A 107 17.67 1.67 9.29
CA VAL A 107 17.39 0.31 9.81
C VAL A 107 16.76 0.39 11.20
N GLN A 108 17.36 1.15 12.12
CA GLN A 108 16.87 1.33 13.48
C GLN A 108 15.45 1.92 13.51
N PHE A 109 15.19 2.96 12.71
CA PHE A 109 13.86 3.56 12.58
C PHE A 109 12.81 2.56 12.05
N LYS A 110 13.16 1.76 11.03
CA LYS A 110 12.28 0.72 10.49
C LYS A 110 11.94 -0.32 11.55
N TYR A 111 12.92 -0.77 12.35
CA TYR A 111 12.70 -1.76 13.40
C TYR A 111 11.77 -1.25 14.50
N VAL A 112 11.98 -0.03 15.02
CA VAL A 112 11.07 0.60 16.00
C VAL A 112 9.64 0.74 15.43
N THR A 113 9.53 1.21 14.18
CA THR A 113 8.24 1.38 13.49
C THR A 113 7.51 0.04 13.37
N TRP A 114 8.25 -1.03 13.07
CA TRP A 114 7.75 -2.40 13.00
C TRP A 114 7.31 -2.92 14.37
N GLN A 115 8.13 -2.80 15.42
CA GLN A 115 7.78 -3.27 16.76
C GLN A 115 6.49 -2.60 17.28
N LEU A 116 6.36 -1.28 17.14
CA LEU A 116 5.14 -0.56 17.51
C LEU A 116 3.94 -1.03 16.68
N GLN A 117 4.11 -1.26 15.38
CA GLN A 117 3.03 -1.77 14.52
C GLN A 117 2.62 -3.20 14.92
N ALA A 118 3.56 -4.08 15.24
CA ALA A 118 3.31 -5.45 15.67
C ALA A 118 2.52 -5.48 16.99
N ALA A 119 2.99 -4.73 18.00
CA ALA A 119 2.29 -4.59 19.28
C ALA A 119 0.84 -4.08 19.09
N LEU A 120 0.63 -3.02 18.29
CA LEU A 120 -0.71 -2.48 18.04
C LEU A 120 -1.61 -3.36 17.15
N THR A 121 -1.05 -4.31 16.39
CA THR A 121 -1.84 -5.32 15.66
C THR A 121 -2.32 -6.43 16.59
N ASN A 122 -1.54 -6.79 17.60
CA ASN A 122 -1.82 -7.89 18.52
C ASN A 122 -2.54 -7.45 19.81
N LEU A 123 -3.17 -6.26 19.83
CA LEU A 123 -3.92 -5.72 20.98
C LEU A 123 -5.13 -6.62 21.32
N PRO A 124 -5.19 -7.25 22.51
CA PRO A 124 -6.33 -8.06 22.91
C PRO A 124 -7.49 -7.17 23.39
N HIS A 125 -8.28 -6.65 22.43
CA HIS A 125 -9.39 -5.71 22.67
C HIS A 125 -10.37 -6.16 23.76
N SER A 126 -10.62 -7.47 23.87
CA SER A 126 -11.52 -8.08 24.86
C SER A 126 -11.01 -8.01 26.31
N CYS A 127 -9.72 -7.72 26.54
CA CYS A 127 -9.12 -7.76 27.88
C CYS A 127 -9.08 -6.39 28.57
N PHE A 128 -9.14 -5.28 27.83
CA PHE A 128 -8.90 -3.94 28.37
C PHE A 128 -10.11 -2.99 28.30
N GLN A 129 -11.26 -3.44 27.78
CA GLN A 129 -12.48 -2.62 27.65
C GLN A 129 -12.26 -1.26 26.95
N ILE A 130 -11.34 -1.23 25.97
CA ILE A 130 -10.93 -0.02 25.24
C ILE A 130 -12.14 0.67 24.60
N SER A 131 -12.21 2.01 24.71
CA SER A 131 -13.29 2.79 24.13
C SER A 131 -13.26 2.79 22.59
N ASP A 132 -14.44 2.93 21.96
CA ASP A 132 -14.55 2.98 20.49
C ASP A 132 -13.70 4.14 19.91
N GLU A 133 -13.65 5.27 20.60
CA GLU A 133 -12.81 6.41 20.24
C GLU A 133 -11.31 6.08 20.26
N VAL A 134 -10.80 5.48 21.34
CA VAL A 134 -9.38 5.07 21.45
C VAL A 134 -9.06 3.96 20.45
N GLN A 135 -10.01 3.08 20.15
CA GLN A 135 -9.86 2.07 19.13
C GLN A 135 -9.70 2.67 17.73
N GLU A 136 -10.45 3.72 17.38
CA GLU A 136 -10.24 4.47 16.13
C GLU A 136 -8.85 5.16 16.09
N GLU A 137 -8.35 5.66 17.21
CA GLU A 137 -7.00 6.26 17.31
C GLU A 137 -5.89 5.21 17.13
N VAL A 138 -6.00 4.04 17.75
CA VAL A 138 -5.06 2.92 17.60
C VAL A 138 -5.02 2.44 16.16
N ASP A 139 -6.18 2.26 15.53
CA ASP A 139 -6.29 1.87 14.12
C ASP A 139 -5.63 2.90 13.19
N LEU A 140 -5.78 4.19 13.49
CA LEU A 140 -5.11 5.29 12.78
C LEU A 140 -3.58 5.22 12.94
N VAL A 141 -3.07 5.02 14.15
CA VAL A 141 -1.61 4.93 14.41
C VAL A 141 -1.02 3.69 13.72
N ARG A 142 -1.62 2.51 13.92
CA ARG A 142 -1.24 1.25 13.24
C ARG A 142 -1.20 1.42 11.73
N GLY A 143 -2.25 2.03 11.16
CA GLY A 143 -2.34 2.33 9.73
C GLY A 143 -1.31 3.36 9.24
N GLN A 144 -0.83 4.28 10.09
CA GLN A 144 0.27 5.18 9.75
C GLN A 144 1.62 4.46 9.76
N LEU A 145 1.92 3.69 10.81
CA LEU A 145 3.18 2.94 10.95
C LEU A 145 3.36 1.95 9.78
N LYS A 146 2.32 1.18 9.44
CA LYS A 146 2.36 0.24 8.30
C LYS A 146 2.75 0.92 6.98
N ARG A 147 2.10 2.04 6.64
CA ARG A 147 2.40 2.81 5.42
C ARG A 147 3.80 3.45 5.42
N GLU A 148 4.41 3.62 6.59
CA GLU A 148 5.75 4.18 6.72
C GLU A 148 6.83 3.11 6.48
N MET A 149 6.57 1.86 6.89
CA MET A 149 7.39 0.71 6.51
C MET A 149 7.33 0.41 5.00
N GLU A 150 6.13 0.43 4.42
CA GLU A 150 5.90 0.17 2.98
C GLU A 150 6.64 1.17 2.08
N LYS A 151 6.82 2.44 2.53
CA LYS A 151 7.46 3.51 1.76
C LYS A 151 8.99 3.46 1.69
N LYS A 152 9.67 2.98 2.74
CA LYS A 152 11.14 2.99 2.80
C LYS A 152 11.78 1.70 2.27
N GLY A 153 11.00 0.84 1.62
CA GLY A 153 11.39 -0.52 1.21
C GLY A 153 11.39 -1.49 2.39
N ALA A 154 10.73 -2.64 2.23
CA ALA A 154 10.69 -3.67 3.26
C ALA A 154 12.07 -4.31 3.43
N LEU A 155 12.70 -4.13 4.60
CA LEU A 155 13.61 -5.15 5.12
C LEU A 155 12.79 -6.42 5.37
N ASP A 156 13.42 -7.59 5.31
CA ASP A 156 12.70 -8.84 5.54
C ASP A 156 12.11 -8.85 6.96
N LEU A 157 10.78 -8.79 7.03
CA LEU A 157 10.03 -8.75 8.28
C LEU A 157 10.24 -10.03 9.10
N ASN A 158 10.64 -11.13 8.45
CA ASN A 158 11.01 -12.37 9.13
C ASN A 158 12.32 -12.22 9.93
N ILE A 159 13.28 -11.40 9.48
CA ILE A 159 14.50 -11.08 10.24
C ILE A 159 14.12 -10.27 11.48
N PHE A 160 13.28 -9.25 11.33
CA PHE A 160 12.79 -8.46 12.47
C PHE A 160 12.00 -9.29 13.47
N SER A 161 11.13 -10.20 13.02
CA SER A 161 10.42 -11.16 13.89
C SER A 161 11.41 -12.06 14.63
N LYS A 162 12.24 -12.83 13.90
CA LYS A 162 13.20 -13.76 14.51
C LYS A 162 14.11 -13.09 15.53
N ILE A 163 14.63 -11.89 15.21
CA ILE A 163 15.41 -11.11 16.17
C ILE A 163 14.54 -10.75 17.37
N HIS A 164 13.36 -10.15 17.18
CA HIS A 164 12.48 -9.79 18.30
C HIS A 164 12.08 -10.97 19.19
N ASP A 165 11.85 -12.15 18.61
CA ASP A 165 11.49 -13.38 19.33
C ASP A 165 12.68 -13.87 20.18
N ILE A 166 13.89 -13.89 19.62
CA ILE A 166 15.12 -14.23 20.34
C ILE A 166 15.44 -13.20 21.44
N LEU A 167 15.22 -11.90 21.16
CA LEU A 167 15.38 -10.84 22.16
C LEU A 167 14.31 -10.92 23.26
N ALA A 168 13.08 -11.37 22.94
CA ALA A 168 12.03 -11.61 23.95
C ALA A 168 12.46 -12.71 24.93
N HIS A 169 12.94 -13.83 24.41
CA HIS A 169 13.35 -14.98 25.22
C HIS A 169 14.61 -14.77 26.07
N HIS A 170 15.47 -13.80 25.74
CA HIS A 170 16.64 -13.47 26.57
C HIS A 170 16.32 -12.51 27.74
N VAL A 171 15.26 -11.69 27.64
CA VAL A 171 14.91 -10.68 28.68
C VAL A 171 14.34 -11.32 29.95
N ASP A 172 13.77 -12.52 29.88
CA ASP A 172 13.24 -13.24 31.05
C ASP A 172 14.33 -13.71 32.06
N ASN A 173 15.63 -13.55 31.75
CA ASN A 173 16.72 -14.14 32.52
C ASN A 173 17.76 -13.14 33.09
N VAL A 174 17.60 -11.83 32.86
CA VAL A 174 18.50 -10.80 33.42
C VAL A 174 17.69 -9.69 34.09
N GLY A 175 17.50 -9.83 35.41
CA GLY A 175 16.87 -8.80 36.23
C GLY A 175 17.74 -7.54 36.34
N SER A 176 17.19 -6.42 35.85
CA SER A 176 17.45 -5.05 36.33
C SER A 176 18.92 -4.63 36.57
N GLN A 177 19.58 -4.10 35.54
CA GLN A 177 20.47 -2.93 35.71
C GLN A 177 20.25 -1.90 34.59
N SER A 178 20.23 -0.64 34.97
CA SER A 178 20.23 0.49 34.03
C SER A 178 21.66 0.94 33.77
N GLU A 179 22.11 0.88 32.53
CA GLU A 179 23.29 1.63 32.09
C GLU A 179 22.89 2.63 31.00
N GLU A 180 23.33 3.89 31.18
CA GLU A 180 23.23 4.91 30.15
C GLU A 180 24.25 4.64 29.03
N PRO A 181 23.99 5.10 27.78
CA PRO A 181 24.90 4.87 26.67
C PRO A 181 26.18 5.71 26.81
N HIS A 182 27.20 5.15 27.46
CA HIS A 182 28.53 5.76 27.51
C HIS A 182 29.18 5.84 26.12
N SER A 183 29.76 7.01 25.84
CA SER A 183 30.21 7.41 24.50
C SER A 183 31.54 6.76 24.12
N GLN A 184 31.51 5.72 23.28
CA GLN A 184 32.60 5.38 22.36
C GLN A 184 32.13 4.37 21.28
N ARG A 185 32.28 4.75 20.00
CA ARG A 185 32.22 3.82 18.87
C ARG A 185 33.56 3.08 18.80
N GLU A 186 33.67 1.98 19.52
CA GLU A 186 34.79 1.03 19.33
C GLU A 186 34.48 0.06 18.19
N THR A 187 35.26 0.15 17.12
CA THR A 187 35.18 -0.72 15.95
C THR A 187 35.88 -2.04 16.25
N LEU A 188 35.13 -3.09 16.54
CA LEU A 188 35.68 -4.44 16.76
C LEU A 188 36.09 -5.07 15.42
N SER A 189 37.36 -5.47 15.31
CA SER A 189 37.88 -6.22 14.15
C SER A 189 37.31 -7.64 14.11
N LEU A 190 36.87 -8.08 12.94
CA LEU A 190 36.38 -9.44 12.67
C LEU A 190 37.05 -9.97 11.39
N GLU A 191 37.78 -11.08 11.50
CA GLU A 191 38.33 -11.83 10.38
C GLU A 191 37.54 -13.14 10.17
N ASN A 192 37.40 -13.57 8.91
CA ASN A 192 36.91 -14.89 8.47
C ASN A 192 35.48 -15.28 8.85
N LEU A 193 34.49 -14.53 8.36
CA LEU A 193 33.09 -14.96 8.23
C LEU A 193 32.56 -14.69 6.80
N SER A 194 31.53 -15.44 6.39
CA SER A 194 30.86 -15.28 5.08
C SER A 194 30.07 -13.96 5.00
N SER A 195 29.95 -13.40 3.80
CA SER A 195 29.38 -12.05 3.54
C SER A 195 27.99 -11.87 4.13
N ASP A 196 27.11 -12.84 3.96
CA ASP A 196 25.69 -12.75 4.35
C ASP A 196 25.50 -12.76 5.87
N HIS A 197 26.40 -13.44 6.59
CA HIS A 197 26.38 -13.47 8.05
C HIS A 197 26.89 -12.14 8.65
N LEU A 198 27.75 -11.41 7.93
CA LEU A 198 28.27 -10.11 8.36
C LEU A 198 27.18 -9.03 8.31
N GLU A 199 26.34 -9.02 7.28
CA GLU A 199 25.20 -8.09 7.20
C GLU A 199 24.13 -8.40 8.26
N LEU A 200 23.81 -9.68 8.47
CA LEU A 200 22.85 -10.08 9.51
C LEU A 200 23.36 -9.72 10.92
N GLN A 201 24.64 -9.93 11.19
CA GLN A 201 25.30 -9.53 12.43
C GLN A 201 25.26 -8.00 12.61
N HIS A 202 25.49 -7.22 11.55
CA HIS A 202 25.40 -5.76 11.60
C HIS A 202 23.96 -5.29 11.89
N VAL A 203 22.94 -5.87 11.26
CA VAL A 203 21.53 -5.57 11.56
C VAL A 203 21.16 -5.95 13.00
N ALA A 204 21.63 -7.10 13.50
CA ALA A 204 21.43 -7.50 14.89
C ALA A 204 22.10 -6.55 15.89
N LEU A 205 23.33 -6.10 15.60
CA LEU A 205 24.03 -5.06 16.37
C LEU A 205 23.22 -3.76 16.41
N LEU A 206 22.76 -3.25 15.25
CA LEU A 206 21.95 -2.02 15.19
C LEU A 206 20.64 -2.13 15.96
N ILE A 207 19.98 -3.29 15.92
CA ILE A 207 18.74 -3.55 16.66
C ILE A 207 19.01 -3.65 18.17
N SER A 208 20.16 -4.20 18.59
CA SER A 208 20.50 -4.30 20.00
C SER A 208 20.66 -2.93 20.69
N GLU A 209 21.23 -1.93 19.99
CA GLU A 209 21.44 -0.57 20.52
C GLU A 209 20.12 0.09 20.94
N ILE A 210 19.09 -0.05 20.10
CA ILE A 210 17.74 0.46 20.38
C ILE A 210 16.94 -0.47 21.30
N SER A 211 17.21 -1.78 21.29
CA SER A 211 16.55 -2.73 22.21
C SER A 211 17.11 -2.67 23.64
N GLY A 212 18.33 -2.16 23.82
CA GLY A 212 18.99 -1.93 25.11
C GLY A 212 19.60 -3.19 25.73
N ILE A 213 20.22 -4.02 24.90
CA ILE A 213 20.82 -5.31 25.30
C ILE A 213 22.34 -5.16 25.35
N SER A 214 23.00 -5.85 26.29
CA SER A 214 24.45 -5.65 26.50
C SER A 214 25.26 -6.13 25.30
N LYS A 215 26.38 -5.45 25.00
CA LYS A 215 27.25 -5.82 23.86
C LYS A 215 27.83 -7.24 23.96
N SER A 216 27.90 -7.80 25.18
CA SER A 216 28.29 -9.19 25.45
C SER A 216 27.23 -10.21 25.02
N ASP A 217 25.96 -9.95 25.29
CA ASP A 217 24.87 -10.88 24.97
C ASP A 217 24.69 -11.03 23.46
N ILE A 218 24.96 -9.97 22.69
CA ILE A 218 24.89 -9.96 21.22
C ILE A 218 25.76 -11.04 20.60
N LYS A 219 26.98 -11.30 21.12
CA LYS A 219 27.84 -12.34 20.53
C LYS A 219 27.19 -13.72 20.65
N LYS A 220 26.60 -14.01 21.80
CA LYS A 220 25.88 -15.26 22.07
C LYS A 220 24.61 -15.36 21.22
N ILE A 221 23.80 -14.30 21.19
CA ILE A 221 22.58 -14.19 20.37
C ILE A 221 22.88 -14.31 18.88
N THR A 222 23.99 -13.74 18.39
CA THR A 222 24.40 -13.84 16.98
C THR A 222 24.82 -15.26 16.63
N SER A 223 25.58 -15.94 17.50
CA SER A 223 25.90 -17.36 17.32
C SER A 223 24.64 -18.25 17.32
N GLU A 224 23.71 -18.02 18.25
CA GLU A 224 22.41 -18.72 18.30
C GLU A 224 21.55 -18.42 17.04
N LEU A 225 21.60 -17.21 16.49
CA LEU A 225 20.93 -16.85 15.23
C LEU A 225 21.54 -17.56 14.01
N ILE A 226 22.86 -17.64 13.94
CA ILE A 226 23.57 -18.34 12.85
C ILE A 226 23.27 -19.84 12.92
N GLU A 227 23.41 -20.45 14.10
CA GLU A 227 23.09 -21.87 14.32
C GLU A 227 21.61 -22.19 14.04
N GLY A 228 20.69 -21.29 14.42
CA GLY A 228 19.26 -21.41 14.12
C GLY A 228 18.91 -21.28 12.63
N LEU A 229 19.70 -20.52 11.86
CA LEU A 229 19.54 -20.41 10.41
C LEU A 229 20.17 -21.60 9.67
N GLU A 230 21.32 -22.10 10.11
CA GLU A 230 21.93 -23.32 9.58
C GLU A 230 21.02 -24.54 9.80
N ASN A 231 20.52 -24.74 11.02
CA ASN A 231 19.61 -25.85 11.34
C ASN A 231 18.28 -25.79 10.56
N ALA A 232 17.79 -24.60 10.20
CA ALA A 232 16.60 -24.44 9.37
C ALA A 232 16.78 -24.96 7.93
N THR A 233 18.01 -25.04 7.42
CA THR A 233 18.30 -25.58 6.07
C THR A 233 18.36 -27.11 6.03
N VAL A 234 18.65 -27.75 7.17
CA VAL A 234 18.78 -29.23 7.28
C VAL A 234 17.43 -29.91 7.54
N ALA A 235 16.46 -29.19 8.10
CA ALA A 235 15.18 -29.76 8.55
C ALA A 235 14.20 -30.14 7.42
N ASP A 236 14.34 -29.59 6.21
CA ASP A 236 13.37 -29.79 5.11
C ASP A 236 13.72 -30.98 4.19
N SER A 237 14.80 -31.72 4.48
CA SER A 237 15.24 -32.91 3.74
C SER A 237 15.17 -34.20 4.59
N ALA A 238 14.00 -34.50 5.15
CA ALA A 238 13.76 -35.76 5.88
C ALA A 238 12.40 -36.41 5.57
N LYS A 239 12.37 -37.29 4.56
CA LYS A 239 11.39 -38.39 4.50
C LYS A 239 12.12 -39.72 4.25
N PRO A 240 11.67 -40.84 4.84
CA PRO A 240 12.52 -42.02 4.96
C PRO A 240 12.41 -42.93 3.74
N THR A 241 13.53 -43.51 3.34
CA THR A 241 13.61 -44.71 2.50
C THR A 241 14.53 -45.71 3.19
N ASN A 242 13.97 -46.86 3.59
CA ASN A 242 14.78 -48.03 3.93
C ASN A 242 15.58 -48.49 2.69
N GLY A 243 16.65 -49.25 2.93
CA GLY A 243 17.60 -49.75 1.91
C GLY A 243 16.97 -50.57 0.78
N ASP A 244 17.71 -50.89 -0.27
CA ASP A 244 18.89 -51.75 -0.15
C ASP A 244 19.93 -51.61 -1.28
N ASN A 245 21.19 -51.86 -0.90
CA ASN A 245 22.28 -52.56 -1.61
C ASN A 245 22.81 -52.16 -3.01
N GLN A 246 24.16 -52.15 -3.06
CA GLN A 246 25.04 -52.62 -4.17
C GLN A 246 25.14 -51.75 -5.45
N THR A 247 26.29 -51.58 -6.12
CA THR A 247 27.73 -51.89 -5.86
C THR A 247 28.59 -51.18 -6.93
N SER A 248 29.78 -50.68 -6.55
CA SER A 248 31.04 -50.62 -7.35
C SER A 248 30.99 -49.89 -8.73
N ASP A 249 32.02 -49.57 -9.53
CA ASP A 249 33.50 -49.50 -9.54
C ASP A 249 33.88 -48.27 -10.43
N GLU A 250 35.08 -47.68 -10.53
CA GLU A 250 36.45 -47.89 -9.98
C GLU A 250 37.08 -46.48 -9.72
N ALA A 251 38.39 -46.38 -9.46
CA ALA A 251 39.14 -45.11 -9.37
C ALA A 251 39.99 -44.82 -10.64
N LYS A 252 40.38 -43.55 -10.84
CA LYS A 252 41.75 -43.19 -11.28
C LYS A 252 42.12 -41.73 -11.09
N ASP A 253 43.42 -41.48 -11.21
CA ASP A 253 44.20 -40.52 -10.45
C ASP A 253 44.88 -39.47 -11.33
N SER A 254 45.16 -38.31 -10.73
CA SER A 254 46.30 -37.43 -11.05
C SER A 254 46.22 -36.51 -12.28
N PRO A 255 47.02 -35.41 -12.30
CA PRO A 255 46.43 -34.09 -12.49
C PRO A 255 47.05 -33.28 -13.64
N ASP A 256 46.43 -32.15 -14.02
CA ASP A 256 47.23 -30.95 -14.34
C ASP A 256 46.46 -29.63 -14.27
N ASN A 257 47.20 -28.54 -14.01
CA ASN A 257 46.68 -27.21 -13.74
C ASN A 257 46.62 -26.35 -15.01
N VAL A 258 45.41 -26.13 -15.56
CA VAL A 258 45.17 -25.07 -16.56
C VAL A 258 44.04 -24.16 -16.10
N LYS A 259 44.44 -22.99 -15.59
CA LYS A 259 43.54 -21.88 -15.24
C LYS A 259 42.60 -21.55 -16.41
N LYS A 260 41.31 -21.83 -16.23
CA LYS A 260 40.22 -21.13 -16.92
C LYS A 260 39.59 -20.15 -15.92
N PRO A 261 39.10 -18.97 -16.35
CA PRO A 261 38.39 -18.08 -15.44
C PRO A 261 37.08 -18.75 -15.00
N ASP A 262 36.75 -18.63 -13.71
CA ASP A 262 35.60 -19.30 -13.10
C ASP A 262 34.28 -18.86 -13.74
N THR A 263 33.65 -19.76 -14.49
CA THR A 263 32.26 -19.60 -14.91
C THR A 263 31.34 -19.87 -13.73
N VAL A 264 30.78 -18.81 -13.15
CA VAL A 264 29.83 -18.88 -12.04
C VAL A 264 28.69 -19.86 -12.37
N ALA A 265 28.56 -20.92 -11.58
CA ALA A 265 27.48 -21.90 -11.73
C ALA A 265 26.17 -21.35 -11.15
N MET A 266 25.10 -21.39 -11.95
CA MET A 266 23.76 -20.91 -11.56
C MET A 266 22.99 -21.98 -10.77
N PRO A 267 22.42 -21.65 -9.59
CA PRO A 267 21.57 -22.56 -8.82
C PRO A 267 20.36 -23.07 -9.61
N GLU A 268 20.00 -24.35 -9.42
CA GLU A 268 18.89 -24.98 -10.17
C GLU A 268 17.53 -24.39 -9.81
N ASP A 269 17.32 -23.94 -8.56
CA ASP A 269 16.05 -23.35 -8.12
C ASP A 269 15.78 -21.98 -8.74
N PHE A 270 16.82 -21.32 -9.27
CA PHE A 270 16.70 -20.06 -10.01
C PHE A 270 16.46 -20.28 -11.50
N ARG A 271 16.58 -21.52 -11.98
CA ARG A 271 16.41 -21.92 -13.39
C ARG A 271 14.94 -22.22 -13.70
N CYS A 272 14.40 -21.55 -14.72
CA CYS A 272 13.09 -21.87 -15.27
C CYS A 272 13.10 -23.29 -15.89
N PRO A 273 12.23 -24.21 -15.47
CA PRO A 273 12.23 -25.57 -16.03
C PRO A 273 11.74 -25.68 -17.49
N ILE A 274 11.29 -24.59 -18.12
CA ILE A 274 10.93 -24.55 -19.55
C ILE A 274 12.08 -24.00 -20.39
N SER A 275 12.65 -22.85 -20.04
CA SER A 275 13.71 -22.20 -20.83
C SER A 275 15.12 -22.61 -20.45
N LEU A 276 15.30 -23.22 -19.27
CA LEU A 276 16.60 -23.55 -18.66
C LEU A 276 17.49 -22.31 -18.37
N GLU A 277 16.89 -21.12 -18.40
CA GLU A 277 17.51 -19.83 -18.07
C GLU A 277 17.07 -19.32 -16.69
N LEU A 278 17.77 -18.30 -16.18
CA LEU A 278 17.45 -17.60 -14.93
C LEU A 278 16.05 -16.95 -14.99
N MET A 279 15.21 -17.16 -13.97
CA MET A 279 13.86 -16.59 -13.91
C MET A 279 13.89 -15.08 -13.58
N ARG A 280 13.24 -14.26 -14.41
CA ARG A 280 13.17 -12.79 -14.28
C ARG A 280 11.84 -12.33 -13.66
N ASP A 281 10.74 -13.04 -13.92
CA ASP A 281 9.45 -12.94 -13.21
C ASP A 281 8.93 -14.35 -12.86
N PRO A 282 9.46 -14.97 -11.80
CA PRO A 282 9.02 -16.30 -11.38
C PRO A 282 7.54 -16.31 -10.95
N ALA A 283 6.80 -17.30 -11.45
CA ALA A 283 5.38 -17.51 -11.24
C ALA A 283 5.05 -18.99 -10.94
N ILE A 284 4.23 -19.20 -9.93
CA ILE A 284 3.81 -20.50 -9.40
C ILE A 284 2.50 -20.93 -10.08
N VAL A 285 2.47 -22.16 -10.58
CA VAL A 285 1.25 -22.84 -11.06
C VAL A 285 0.57 -23.65 -9.94
N SER A 286 -0.65 -24.14 -10.17
CA SER A 286 -1.43 -24.88 -9.16
C SER A 286 -0.77 -26.14 -8.58
N THR A 287 0.31 -26.64 -9.18
CA THR A 287 1.10 -27.79 -8.72
C THR A 287 2.30 -27.38 -7.83
N GLY A 288 2.41 -26.11 -7.45
CA GLY A 288 3.48 -25.58 -6.60
C GLY A 288 4.81 -25.34 -7.33
N GLN A 289 4.94 -25.74 -8.60
CA GLN A 289 6.14 -25.50 -9.40
C GLN A 289 6.22 -24.05 -9.85
N THR A 290 7.44 -23.50 -9.86
CA THR A 290 7.72 -22.13 -10.31
C THR A 290 8.38 -22.14 -11.68
N TYR A 291 7.99 -21.18 -12.52
CA TYR A 291 8.47 -20.98 -13.89
C TYR A 291 8.65 -19.49 -14.16
N GLU A 292 9.43 -19.12 -15.17
CA GLU A 292 9.33 -17.78 -15.75
C GLU A 292 7.91 -17.56 -16.31
N ARG A 293 7.23 -16.50 -15.86
CA ARG A 293 5.82 -16.20 -16.20
C ARG A 293 5.57 -16.26 -17.70
N ALA A 294 6.45 -15.64 -18.50
CA ALA A 294 6.27 -15.57 -19.95
C ALA A 294 6.21 -16.97 -20.62
N PHE A 295 7.07 -17.90 -20.18
CA PHE A 295 7.13 -19.25 -20.77
C PHE A 295 5.97 -20.13 -20.32
N ILE A 296 5.58 -20.09 -19.04
CA ILE A 296 4.45 -20.90 -18.55
C ILE A 296 3.10 -20.36 -19.02
N GLN A 297 2.97 -19.04 -19.23
CA GLN A 297 1.79 -18.45 -19.86
C GLN A 297 1.68 -18.92 -21.32
N ARG A 298 2.76 -18.84 -22.12
CA ARG A 298 2.79 -19.37 -23.51
C ARG A 298 2.45 -20.87 -23.56
N TRP A 299 2.92 -21.67 -22.60
CA TRP A 299 2.58 -23.10 -22.50
C TRP A 299 1.07 -23.34 -22.30
N ILE A 300 0.45 -22.58 -21.39
CA ILE A 300 -1.00 -22.64 -21.12
C ILE A 300 -1.82 -22.13 -22.30
N ASP A 301 -1.40 -21.02 -22.92
CA ASP A 301 -2.08 -20.39 -24.07
C ASP A 301 -2.04 -21.29 -25.31
N GLY A 302 -1.00 -22.12 -25.45
CA GLY A 302 -0.92 -23.22 -26.42
C GLY A 302 -1.89 -24.38 -26.18
N GLY A 303 -2.78 -24.28 -25.19
CA GLY A 303 -3.83 -25.27 -24.87
C GLY A 303 -3.39 -26.36 -23.89
N ASN A 304 -2.13 -26.37 -23.45
CA ASN A 304 -1.62 -27.39 -22.53
C ASN A 304 -2.17 -27.20 -21.12
N ARG A 305 -2.71 -28.27 -20.52
CA ARG A 305 -3.33 -28.24 -19.18
C ARG A 305 -2.55 -29.06 -18.14
N THR A 306 -1.29 -29.34 -18.41
CA THR A 306 -0.36 -30.08 -17.54
C THR A 306 0.82 -29.20 -17.13
N CYS A 307 1.36 -29.47 -15.95
CA CYS A 307 2.60 -28.88 -15.45
C CYS A 307 3.80 -29.43 -16.26
N PRO A 308 4.62 -28.60 -16.91
CA PRO A 308 5.74 -29.07 -17.73
C PRO A 308 6.74 -30.00 -17.01
N LYS A 309 7.02 -29.74 -15.73
CA LYS A 309 8.05 -30.46 -14.95
C LYS A 309 7.51 -31.73 -14.29
N THR A 310 6.28 -31.68 -13.74
CA THR A 310 5.69 -32.82 -13.01
C THR A 310 4.70 -33.64 -13.83
N GLN A 311 4.33 -33.19 -15.04
CA GLN A 311 3.29 -33.76 -15.92
C GLN A 311 1.89 -33.89 -15.29
N GLN A 312 1.70 -33.42 -14.05
CA GLN A 312 0.42 -33.39 -13.35
C GLN A 312 -0.53 -32.37 -14.01
N LYS A 313 -1.82 -32.70 -14.01
CA LYS A 313 -2.87 -31.80 -14.54
C LYS A 313 -3.03 -30.57 -13.64
N LEU A 314 -3.06 -29.38 -14.25
CA LEU A 314 -3.28 -28.13 -13.53
C LEU A 314 -4.75 -28.04 -13.06
N LEU A 315 -4.93 -27.81 -11.75
CA LEU A 315 -6.25 -27.65 -11.11
C LEU A 315 -6.90 -26.33 -11.52
N ASN A 316 -6.08 -25.28 -11.70
CA ASN A 316 -6.46 -23.97 -12.21
C ASN A 316 -5.34 -23.43 -13.12
N LEU A 317 -5.62 -22.38 -13.88
CA LEU A 317 -4.67 -21.72 -14.78
C LEU A 317 -4.15 -20.39 -14.22
N THR A 318 -4.26 -20.16 -12.91
CA THR A 318 -3.83 -18.89 -12.29
C THR A 318 -2.34 -18.92 -11.97
N LEU A 319 -1.59 -17.95 -12.51
CA LEU A 319 -0.15 -17.80 -12.30
C LEU A 319 0.16 -16.86 -11.13
N THR A 320 0.36 -17.43 -9.95
CA THR A 320 0.65 -16.67 -8.72
C THR A 320 2.09 -16.14 -8.76
N PRO A 321 2.37 -14.83 -8.62
CA PRO A 321 3.74 -14.33 -8.59
C PRO A 321 4.55 -14.87 -7.40
N ASN A 322 5.79 -15.31 -7.65
CA ASN A 322 6.73 -15.73 -6.60
C ASN A 322 7.70 -14.59 -6.27
N TYR A 323 7.23 -13.59 -5.52
CA TYR A 323 8.04 -12.43 -5.15
C TYR A 323 9.30 -12.80 -4.33
N VAL A 324 9.23 -13.87 -3.54
CA VAL A 324 10.36 -14.37 -2.74
C VAL A 324 11.49 -14.86 -3.64
N LEU A 325 11.20 -15.77 -4.57
CA LEU A 325 12.21 -16.28 -5.51
C LEU A 325 12.76 -15.18 -6.41
N ARG A 326 11.92 -14.21 -6.79
CA ARG A 326 12.34 -13.02 -7.55
C ARG A 326 13.40 -12.21 -6.80
N SER A 327 13.24 -11.99 -5.50
CA SER A 327 14.23 -11.29 -4.67
C SER A 327 15.53 -12.08 -4.52
N LEU A 328 15.45 -13.39 -4.25
CA LEU A 328 16.62 -14.26 -4.14
C LEU A 328 17.47 -14.27 -5.42
N ILE A 329 16.82 -14.29 -6.59
CA ILE A 329 17.51 -14.23 -7.89
C ILE A 329 18.24 -12.90 -8.10
N LEU A 330 17.63 -11.78 -7.69
CA LEU A 330 18.24 -10.46 -7.81
C LEU A 330 19.48 -10.34 -6.91
N GLN A 331 19.38 -10.81 -5.66
CA GLN A 331 20.49 -10.85 -4.71
C GLN A 331 21.66 -11.71 -5.23
N TRP A 332 21.36 -12.93 -5.71
CA TRP A 332 22.37 -13.81 -6.29
C TRP A 332 23.07 -13.21 -7.52
N CYS A 333 22.36 -12.43 -8.34
CA CYS A 333 23.00 -11.71 -9.45
C CYS A 333 24.00 -10.66 -8.93
N GLU A 334 23.59 -9.86 -7.95
CA GLU A 334 24.41 -8.81 -7.33
C GLU A 334 25.69 -9.38 -6.68
N GLU A 335 25.56 -10.45 -5.89
CA GLU A 335 26.69 -11.18 -5.27
C GLU A 335 27.70 -11.73 -6.27
N LYS A 336 27.25 -12.10 -7.48
CA LYS A 336 28.10 -12.70 -8.52
C LYS A 336 28.57 -11.70 -9.57
N GLY A 337 28.24 -10.41 -9.41
CA GLY A 337 28.54 -9.38 -10.42
C GLY A 337 27.86 -9.62 -11.77
N ILE A 338 26.80 -10.43 -11.79
CA ILE A 338 25.96 -10.67 -12.96
C ILE A 338 24.93 -9.55 -12.99
N GLU A 339 24.73 -8.89 -14.14
CA GLU A 339 23.73 -7.82 -14.20
C GLU A 339 22.35 -8.38 -13.76
N PRO A 340 21.72 -7.83 -12.71
CA PRO A 340 20.45 -8.34 -12.22
C PRO A 340 19.40 -8.25 -13.33
N PRO A 341 18.49 -9.24 -13.45
CA PRO A 341 17.41 -9.21 -14.45
C PRO A 341 16.45 -8.04 -14.18
N THR A 342 16.83 -6.87 -14.69
CA THR A 342 16.10 -5.62 -14.52
C THR A 342 14.71 -5.74 -15.10
N ARG A 343 13.73 -5.07 -14.47
CA ARG A 343 12.36 -4.97 -15.00
C ARG A 343 12.27 -4.08 -16.26
N SER A 344 13.41 -3.71 -16.85
CA SER A 344 13.52 -2.99 -18.12
C SER A 344 14.88 -3.24 -18.81
N LYS A 345 15.10 -4.48 -19.27
CA LYS A 345 15.79 -4.79 -20.54
C LYS A 345 15.62 -6.27 -20.88
N TYR A 346 14.85 -6.55 -21.94
CA TYR A 346 14.91 -7.83 -22.64
C TYR A 346 16.07 -7.78 -23.63
N GLU A 347 17.17 -8.42 -23.25
CA GLU A 347 18.10 -9.07 -24.19
C GLU A 347 18.32 -10.50 -23.65
N GLY A 348 18.22 -11.57 -24.45
CA GLY A 348 17.54 -11.70 -25.76
C GLY A 348 16.07 -12.17 -25.63
N SER A 349 15.27 -12.18 -26.70
CA SER A 349 15.58 -11.79 -28.09
C SER A 349 15.47 -10.26 -28.29
N SER A 350 16.55 -9.65 -28.79
CA SER A 350 16.65 -8.19 -29.00
C SER A 350 15.87 -7.68 -30.22
N ILE A 351 14.65 -8.20 -30.45
CA ILE A 351 13.81 -7.86 -31.62
C ILE A 351 12.40 -7.39 -31.20
N GLU A 352 11.74 -7.97 -30.19
CA GLU A 352 10.31 -7.69 -29.93
C GLU A 352 10.03 -6.55 -28.92
N VAL A 353 10.77 -6.45 -27.79
CA VAL A 353 10.43 -5.45 -26.73
C VAL A 353 10.79 -4.00 -27.11
N GLY A 354 11.73 -3.82 -28.03
CA GLY A 354 11.98 -2.52 -28.64
C GLY A 354 10.77 -2.03 -29.44
N GLU A 355 10.07 -2.93 -30.14
CA GLU A 355 8.90 -2.59 -30.94
C GLU A 355 7.74 -2.12 -30.05
N ASP A 356 7.43 -2.80 -28.94
CA ASP A 356 6.32 -2.40 -28.05
C ASP A 356 6.53 -1.00 -27.43
N ARG A 357 7.76 -0.70 -26.96
CA ARG A 357 8.05 0.64 -26.41
C ARG A 357 8.03 1.72 -27.50
N LEU A 358 8.66 1.46 -28.65
CA LEU A 358 8.65 2.41 -29.78
C LEU A 358 7.24 2.59 -30.36
N ALA A 359 6.40 1.55 -30.35
CA ALA A 359 5.00 1.60 -30.74
C ALA A 359 4.18 2.42 -29.74
N ILE A 360 4.39 2.27 -28.43
CA ILE A 360 3.76 3.13 -27.41
C ILE A 360 4.19 4.59 -27.57
N GLU A 361 5.48 4.87 -27.71
CA GLU A 361 5.99 6.23 -27.94
C GLU A 361 5.47 6.81 -29.27
N ALA A 362 5.28 5.98 -30.31
CA ALA A 362 4.63 6.37 -31.56
C ALA A 362 3.12 6.63 -31.41
N LEU A 363 2.39 5.82 -30.65
CA LEU A 363 0.98 6.04 -30.34
C LEU A 363 0.78 7.36 -29.56
N VAL A 364 1.64 7.66 -28.58
CA VAL A 364 1.60 8.94 -27.85
C VAL A 364 1.92 10.11 -28.78
N ARG A 365 2.88 9.96 -29.71
CA ARG A 365 3.15 10.97 -30.75
C ARG A 365 1.93 11.21 -31.64
N ASN A 366 1.23 10.14 -32.03
CA ASN A 366 0.06 10.20 -32.90
C ASN A 366 -1.15 10.89 -32.24
N LEU A 367 -1.26 10.91 -30.90
CA LEU A 367 -2.22 11.78 -30.18
C LEU A 367 -2.01 13.28 -30.44
N SER A 368 -0.81 13.68 -30.89
CA SER A 368 -0.49 15.07 -31.25
C SER A 368 -0.49 15.34 -32.76
N CYS A 369 -0.84 14.36 -33.61
CA CYS A 369 -0.85 14.55 -35.06
C CYS A 369 -1.98 15.50 -35.52
N SER A 370 -1.84 16.06 -36.72
CA SER A 370 -2.86 16.94 -37.34
C SER A 370 -4.14 16.18 -37.66
N SER A 371 -4.02 14.95 -38.16
CA SER A 371 -5.13 14.05 -38.50
C SER A 371 -6.01 13.76 -37.28
N LEU A 372 -7.32 13.83 -37.47
CA LEU A 372 -8.30 13.57 -36.41
C LEU A 372 -8.52 12.06 -36.20
N ASP A 373 -8.53 11.29 -37.28
CA ASP A 373 -8.72 9.84 -37.22
C ASP A 373 -7.48 9.13 -36.66
N GLU A 374 -6.26 9.62 -36.91
CA GLU A 374 -5.06 9.11 -36.24
C GLU A 374 -5.10 9.35 -34.73
N ARG A 375 -5.47 10.57 -34.29
CA ARG A 375 -5.63 10.89 -32.86
C ARG A 375 -6.70 10.02 -32.20
N LYS A 376 -7.83 9.82 -32.87
CA LYS A 376 -8.93 8.94 -32.43
C LYS A 376 -8.46 7.48 -32.29
N SER A 377 -7.73 6.99 -33.28
CA SER A 377 -7.22 5.62 -33.33
C SER A 377 -6.13 5.39 -32.28
N ALA A 378 -5.20 6.34 -32.11
CA ALA A 378 -4.19 6.31 -31.06
C ALA A 378 -4.83 6.29 -29.65
N ALA A 379 -5.85 7.11 -29.39
CA ALA A 379 -6.57 7.08 -28.12
C ALA A 379 -7.31 5.75 -27.88
N ALA A 380 -7.86 5.14 -28.94
CA ALA A 380 -8.49 3.83 -28.87
C ALA A 380 -7.48 2.70 -28.59
N GLU A 381 -6.31 2.72 -29.22
CA GLU A 381 -5.28 1.70 -28.98
C GLU A 381 -4.59 1.88 -27.63
N ILE A 382 -4.36 3.12 -27.18
CA ILE A 382 -3.88 3.41 -25.83
C ILE A 382 -4.86 2.87 -24.77
N ARG A 383 -6.19 2.99 -25.00
CA ARG A 383 -7.22 2.37 -24.17
C ARG A 383 -7.15 0.82 -24.22
N SER A 384 -6.91 0.25 -25.40
CA SER A 384 -6.74 -1.20 -25.61
C SER A 384 -5.53 -1.74 -24.83
N LEU A 385 -4.34 -1.16 -25.04
CA LEU A 385 -3.10 -1.50 -24.35
C LEU A 385 -3.22 -1.34 -22.83
N ALA A 386 -3.76 -0.22 -22.35
CA ALA A 386 -3.98 0.02 -20.92
C ALA A 386 -4.90 -1.02 -20.28
N LYS A 387 -5.87 -1.59 -21.01
CA LYS A 387 -6.71 -2.68 -20.47
C LYS A 387 -5.98 -4.01 -20.35
N LYS A 388 -5.10 -4.34 -21.31
CA LYS A 388 -4.42 -5.64 -21.44
C LYS A 388 -3.45 -5.95 -20.31
N SER A 389 -2.66 -4.97 -19.85
CA SER A 389 -1.66 -5.17 -18.77
C SER A 389 -1.56 -3.96 -17.85
N THR A 390 -1.18 -4.20 -16.59
CA THR A 390 -0.75 -3.18 -15.63
C THR A 390 0.55 -2.50 -16.06
N ASP A 391 1.49 -3.25 -16.63
CA ASP A 391 2.77 -2.70 -17.12
C ASP A 391 2.55 -1.72 -18.25
N ASN A 392 1.60 -2.01 -19.15
CA ASN A 392 1.18 -1.07 -20.18
C ASN A 392 0.64 0.24 -19.59
N ARG A 393 -0.08 0.21 -18.46
CA ARG A 393 -0.60 1.44 -17.80
C ARG A 393 0.53 2.30 -17.22
N MET A 394 1.63 1.67 -16.76
CA MET A 394 2.81 2.36 -16.27
C MET A 394 3.61 2.93 -17.43
N LEU A 395 3.96 2.11 -18.42
CA LEU A 395 4.71 2.51 -19.61
C LEU A 395 3.99 3.60 -20.43
N LEU A 396 2.66 3.53 -20.57
CA LEU A 396 1.87 4.60 -21.20
C LEU A 396 1.95 5.92 -20.43
N ALA A 397 1.95 5.88 -19.09
CA ALA A 397 2.10 7.08 -18.26
C ALA A 397 3.50 7.68 -18.38
N GLU A 398 4.54 6.84 -18.28
CA GLU A 398 5.95 7.21 -18.44
C GLU A 398 6.27 7.80 -19.82
N SER A 399 5.73 7.21 -20.89
CA SER A 399 5.86 7.71 -22.27
C SER A 399 5.02 8.98 -22.55
N GLY A 400 4.39 9.58 -21.53
CA GLY A 400 3.70 10.87 -21.65
C GLY A 400 2.29 10.81 -22.24
N ALA A 401 1.61 9.65 -22.22
CA ALA A 401 0.25 9.54 -22.74
C ALA A 401 -0.73 10.43 -21.97
N ILE A 402 -0.56 10.62 -20.65
CA ILE A 402 -1.50 11.38 -19.81
C ILE A 402 -1.66 12.84 -20.27
N PRO A 403 -0.59 13.67 -20.39
CA PRO A 403 -0.70 15.02 -20.95
C PRO A 403 -1.27 15.06 -22.37
N ALA A 404 -0.91 14.10 -23.23
CA ALA A 404 -1.39 14.04 -24.61
C ALA A 404 -2.90 13.71 -24.70
N LEU A 405 -3.39 12.78 -23.88
CA LEU A 405 -4.81 12.44 -23.75
C LEU A 405 -5.61 13.61 -23.17
N VAL A 406 -5.08 14.33 -22.18
CA VAL A 406 -5.72 15.53 -21.61
C VAL A 406 -5.84 16.66 -22.64
N LYS A 407 -4.80 16.86 -23.47
CA LYS A 407 -4.83 17.80 -24.60
C LYS A 407 -5.89 17.41 -25.64
N LEU A 408 -6.03 16.12 -25.95
CA LEU A 408 -7.06 15.61 -26.85
C LEU A 408 -8.48 15.76 -26.27
N LEU A 409 -8.66 15.46 -24.98
CA LEU A 409 -9.93 15.63 -24.26
C LEU A 409 -10.41 17.09 -24.25
N SER A 410 -9.46 18.02 -24.18
CA SER A 410 -9.67 19.48 -24.18
C SER A 410 -9.88 20.09 -25.57
N SER A 411 -9.90 19.29 -26.65
CA SER A 411 -10.03 19.85 -28.00
C SER A 411 -11.42 20.46 -28.24
N LYS A 412 -11.47 21.74 -28.60
CA LYS A 412 -12.71 22.46 -28.90
C LYS A 412 -13.35 21.95 -30.19
N ASP A 413 -14.68 21.95 -30.22
CA ASP A 413 -15.43 21.39 -31.34
C ASP A 413 -15.24 22.20 -32.64
N PRO A 414 -14.83 21.56 -33.75
CA PRO A 414 -14.61 22.22 -35.02
C PRO A 414 -15.92 22.68 -35.69
N LYS A 415 -15.83 23.46 -36.76
CA LYS A 415 -16.99 24.14 -37.38
C LYS A 415 -17.92 23.21 -38.19
N THR A 416 -17.43 22.09 -38.72
CA THR A 416 -18.20 21.19 -39.60
C THR A 416 -18.69 19.94 -38.87
N GLN A 417 -19.88 19.44 -39.22
CA GLN A 417 -20.53 18.35 -38.47
C GLN A 417 -19.71 17.05 -38.44
N VAL A 418 -19.07 16.67 -39.55
CA VAL A 418 -18.23 15.47 -39.62
C VAL A 418 -17.04 15.56 -38.66
N LEU A 419 -16.35 16.71 -38.65
CA LEU A 419 -15.23 16.93 -37.73
C LEU A 419 -15.70 17.02 -36.26
N ARG A 420 -16.93 17.48 -35.99
CA ARG A 420 -17.52 17.45 -34.63
C ARG A 420 -17.73 16.03 -34.15
N THR A 421 -18.32 15.15 -34.96
CA THR A 421 -18.51 13.74 -34.58
C THR A 421 -17.17 13.05 -34.32
N GLY A 422 -16.18 13.20 -35.22
CA GLY A 422 -14.85 12.63 -35.02
C GLY A 422 -14.11 13.21 -33.80
N SER A 423 -14.28 14.51 -33.51
CA SER A 423 -13.77 15.17 -32.30
C SER A 423 -14.41 14.59 -31.04
N MET A 424 -15.72 14.33 -31.08
CA MET A 424 -16.45 13.73 -29.98
C MET A 424 -15.96 12.31 -29.69
N GLU A 425 -15.84 11.46 -30.72
CA GLU A 425 -15.31 10.09 -30.61
C GLU A 425 -13.87 10.07 -30.06
N ALA A 426 -13.02 11.03 -30.45
CA ALA A 426 -11.65 11.15 -29.95
C ALA A 426 -11.64 11.53 -28.46
N ARG A 427 -12.48 12.47 -28.03
CA ARG A 427 -12.65 12.87 -26.61
C ARG A 427 -13.22 11.72 -25.77
N GLU A 428 -14.17 10.94 -26.29
CA GLU A 428 -14.70 9.73 -25.67
C GLU A 428 -13.62 8.66 -25.44
N ASN A 429 -12.84 8.34 -26.49
CA ASN A 429 -11.73 7.40 -26.37
C ASN A 429 -10.66 7.90 -25.39
N ALA A 430 -10.37 9.21 -25.36
CA ALA A 430 -9.44 9.81 -24.42
C ALA A 430 -9.91 9.69 -22.96
N ALA A 431 -11.19 9.98 -22.66
CA ALA A 431 -11.75 9.80 -21.32
C ALA A 431 -11.72 8.33 -20.86
N ALA A 432 -12.04 7.40 -21.76
CA ALA A 432 -12.01 5.98 -21.47
C ALA A 432 -10.58 5.40 -21.33
N ALA A 433 -9.59 5.99 -22.02
CA ALA A 433 -8.17 5.71 -21.82
C ALA A 433 -7.70 6.24 -20.45
N ILE A 434 -8.05 7.49 -20.10
CA ILE A 434 -7.78 8.09 -18.79
C ILE A 434 -8.35 7.23 -17.65
N PHE A 435 -9.60 6.76 -17.77
CA PHE A 435 -10.16 5.79 -16.82
C PHE A 435 -9.28 4.53 -16.71
N SER A 436 -8.92 3.92 -17.85
CA SER A 436 -8.14 2.67 -17.90
C SER A 436 -6.73 2.81 -17.29
N LEU A 437 -6.11 3.99 -17.41
CA LEU A 437 -4.83 4.35 -16.79
C LEU A 437 -4.99 4.63 -15.29
N SER A 438 -6.06 5.31 -14.89
CA SER A 438 -6.36 5.67 -13.49
C SER A 438 -6.65 4.47 -12.58
N LEU A 439 -6.69 3.24 -13.10
CA LEU A 439 -6.75 2.04 -12.27
C LEU A 439 -5.46 1.85 -11.43
N ILE A 440 -4.34 2.47 -11.81
CA ILE A 440 -3.13 2.60 -10.97
C ILE A 440 -3.26 3.85 -10.09
N ASP A 441 -2.92 3.75 -8.81
CA ASP A 441 -3.04 4.86 -7.86
C ASP A 441 -2.10 6.02 -8.17
N ASP A 442 -0.84 5.76 -8.53
CA ASP A 442 0.11 6.81 -8.96
C ASP A 442 -0.41 7.56 -10.19
N ASN A 443 -1.04 6.85 -11.14
CA ASN A 443 -1.71 7.48 -12.27
C ASN A 443 -2.90 8.34 -11.83
N LYS A 444 -3.67 8.00 -10.77
CA LYS A 444 -4.72 8.89 -10.24
C LYS A 444 -4.13 10.21 -9.73
N ILE A 445 -2.96 10.16 -9.10
CA ILE A 445 -2.24 11.33 -8.60
C ILE A 445 -1.73 12.18 -9.77
N MET A 446 -1.09 11.55 -10.76
CA MET A 446 -0.54 12.21 -11.95
C MET A 446 -1.63 12.84 -12.82
N ILE A 447 -2.66 12.08 -13.20
CA ILE A 447 -3.80 12.57 -14.00
C ILE A 447 -4.48 13.73 -13.26
N GLY A 448 -4.81 13.56 -11.98
CA GLY A 448 -5.49 14.60 -11.22
C GLY A 448 -4.65 15.86 -10.99
N SER A 449 -3.33 15.76 -11.06
CA SER A 449 -2.41 16.90 -10.95
C SER A 449 -2.03 17.51 -12.30
N THR A 450 -2.44 16.89 -13.41
CA THR A 450 -2.23 17.41 -14.77
C THR A 450 -3.19 18.58 -15.01
N PRO A 451 -2.70 19.79 -15.37
CA PRO A 451 -3.57 20.96 -15.57
C PRO A 451 -4.66 20.72 -16.62
N GLY A 452 -5.90 21.08 -16.28
CA GLY A 452 -7.06 20.95 -17.18
C GLY A 452 -7.64 19.54 -17.30
N ALA A 453 -7.02 18.51 -16.69
CA ALA A 453 -7.46 17.13 -16.84
C ALA A 453 -8.86 16.88 -16.25
N ILE A 454 -9.11 17.41 -15.05
CA ILE A 454 -10.39 17.25 -14.36
C ILE A 454 -11.43 18.19 -14.98
N GLU A 455 -11.04 19.42 -15.33
CA GLU A 455 -11.88 20.41 -16.01
C GLU A 455 -12.40 19.88 -17.36
N ALA A 456 -11.54 19.26 -18.17
CA ALA A 456 -11.93 18.70 -19.46
C ALA A 456 -12.85 17.46 -19.33
N LEU A 457 -12.69 16.67 -18.27
CA LEU A 457 -13.62 15.59 -17.93
C LEU A 457 -14.98 16.14 -17.44
N VAL A 458 -14.99 17.21 -16.64
CA VAL A 458 -16.23 17.87 -16.19
C VAL A 458 -16.98 18.51 -17.36
N GLU A 459 -16.27 19.13 -18.30
CA GLU A 459 -16.88 19.66 -19.52
C GLU A 459 -17.42 18.52 -20.40
N LEU A 460 -16.69 17.40 -20.55
CA LEU A 460 -17.21 16.23 -21.25
C LEU A 460 -18.45 15.62 -20.57
N LEU A 461 -18.52 15.64 -19.24
CA LEU A 461 -19.70 15.23 -18.47
C LEU A 461 -20.91 16.15 -18.72
N LYS A 462 -20.66 17.44 -18.97
CA LYS A 462 -21.69 18.46 -19.19
C LYS A 462 -22.22 18.50 -20.63
N SER A 463 -21.33 18.52 -21.62
CA SER A 463 -21.66 18.78 -23.04
C SER A 463 -21.41 17.59 -23.98
N GLY A 464 -20.85 16.49 -23.48
CA GLY A 464 -20.56 15.30 -24.29
C GLY A 464 -21.79 14.52 -24.76
N SER A 465 -21.55 13.58 -25.68
CA SER A 465 -22.55 12.59 -26.11
C SER A 465 -23.00 11.69 -24.94
N SER A 466 -24.06 10.88 -25.15
CA SER A 466 -24.49 9.87 -24.17
C SER A 466 -23.34 8.93 -23.75
N ARG A 467 -22.45 8.59 -24.69
CA ARG A 467 -21.24 7.81 -24.40
C ARG A 467 -20.18 8.65 -23.69
N GLY A 468 -19.91 9.87 -24.18
CA GLY A 468 -18.92 10.77 -23.59
C GLY A 468 -19.20 11.09 -22.13
N ARG A 469 -20.47 11.34 -21.77
CA ARG A 469 -20.87 11.57 -20.37
C ARG A 469 -20.62 10.35 -19.49
N LYS A 470 -20.84 9.13 -19.98
CA LYS A 470 -20.56 7.87 -19.25
C LYS A 470 -19.08 7.58 -19.09
N ASP A 471 -18.30 7.69 -20.17
CA ASP A 471 -16.85 7.53 -20.14
C ASP A 471 -16.22 8.59 -19.20
N ALA A 472 -16.70 9.84 -19.22
CA ALA A 472 -16.29 10.90 -18.28
C ALA A 472 -16.70 10.63 -16.83
N ALA A 473 -17.96 10.22 -16.59
CA ALA A 473 -18.46 9.92 -15.25
C ALA A 473 -17.65 8.80 -14.58
N THR A 474 -17.31 7.76 -15.34
CA THR A 474 -16.53 6.61 -14.86
C THR A 474 -15.09 7.01 -14.55
N ALA A 475 -14.47 7.82 -15.40
CA ALA A 475 -13.15 8.40 -15.14
C ALA A 475 -13.15 9.29 -13.88
N LEU A 476 -14.10 10.22 -13.77
CA LEU A 476 -14.22 11.14 -12.63
C LEU A 476 -14.49 10.40 -11.32
N PHE A 477 -15.37 9.40 -11.31
CA PHE A 477 -15.60 8.54 -10.15
C PHE A 477 -14.29 7.91 -9.65
N ASN A 478 -13.56 7.21 -10.53
CA ASN A 478 -12.35 6.49 -10.16
C ASN A 478 -11.20 7.42 -9.76
N LEU A 479 -11.05 8.57 -10.44
CA LEU A 479 -10.08 9.60 -10.06
C LEU A 479 -10.40 10.23 -8.70
N CYS A 480 -11.68 10.43 -8.38
CA CYS A 480 -12.14 11.01 -7.11
C CYS A 480 -12.07 10.03 -5.93
N ILE A 481 -11.75 8.74 -6.13
CA ILE A 481 -11.40 7.85 -5.00
C ILE A 481 -10.21 8.45 -4.22
N TYR A 482 -9.24 9.02 -4.95
CA TYR A 482 -8.13 9.76 -4.35
C TYR A 482 -8.59 11.12 -3.78
N GLN A 483 -8.28 11.37 -2.50
CA GLN A 483 -8.86 12.47 -1.71
C GLN A 483 -8.64 13.86 -2.34
N ALA A 484 -7.42 14.17 -2.80
CA ALA A 484 -7.11 15.49 -3.35
C ALA A 484 -7.88 15.79 -4.65
N ASN A 485 -8.27 14.76 -5.41
CA ASN A 485 -9.01 14.92 -6.66
C ASN A 485 -10.48 15.30 -6.41
N LYS A 486 -11.06 14.97 -5.25
CA LYS A 486 -12.44 15.36 -4.88
C LYS A 486 -12.59 16.88 -4.84
N VAL A 487 -11.62 17.54 -4.20
CA VAL A 487 -11.56 19.01 -4.10
C VAL A 487 -11.33 19.64 -5.47
N ARG A 488 -10.41 19.09 -6.26
CA ARG A 488 -10.16 19.55 -7.64
C ARG A 488 -11.41 19.43 -8.51
N ALA A 489 -12.17 18.33 -8.42
CA ALA A 489 -13.43 18.15 -9.15
C ALA A 489 -14.51 19.16 -8.76
N VAL A 490 -14.66 19.47 -7.47
CA VAL A 490 -15.57 20.53 -7.01
C VAL A 490 -15.15 21.90 -7.54
N ARG A 491 -13.85 22.23 -7.50
CA ARG A 491 -13.32 23.50 -8.02
C ARG A 491 -13.44 23.62 -9.55
N ALA A 492 -13.34 22.50 -10.27
CA ALA A 492 -13.62 22.38 -11.70
C ALA A 492 -15.13 22.48 -12.05
N GLY A 493 -16.03 22.61 -11.06
CA GLY A 493 -17.46 22.85 -11.27
C GLY A 493 -18.32 21.60 -11.45
N ILE A 494 -17.83 20.40 -11.08
CA ILE A 494 -18.53 19.11 -11.30
C ILE A 494 -19.97 19.07 -10.77
N LEU A 495 -20.31 19.86 -9.76
CA LEU A 495 -21.64 19.86 -9.14
C LEU A 495 -22.74 20.34 -10.10
N SER A 496 -22.43 21.23 -11.05
CA SER A 496 -23.41 21.73 -12.03
C SER A 496 -23.94 20.62 -12.95
N PRO A 497 -23.12 19.86 -13.70
CA PRO A 497 -23.62 18.74 -14.50
C PRO A 497 -24.20 17.61 -13.65
N LEU A 498 -23.67 17.35 -12.44
CA LEU A 498 -24.26 16.34 -11.55
C LEU A 498 -25.70 16.70 -11.14
N VAL A 499 -25.98 17.95 -10.77
CA VAL A 499 -27.35 18.41 -10.45
C VAL A 499 -28.27 18.30 -11.67
N GLN A 500 -27.79 18.66 -12.86
CA GLN A 500 -28.56 18.50 -14.10
C GLN A 500 -28.91 17.02 -14.38
N MET A 501 -27.97 16.10 -14.17
CA MET A 501 -28.20 14.65 -14.30
C MET A 501 -29.16 14.07 -13.24
N LEU A 502 -29.36 14.74 -12.10
CA LEU A 502 -30.41 14.40 -11.14
C LEU A 502 -31.78 14.97 -11.54
N GLN A 503 -31.82 16.06 -12.30
CA GLN A 503 -33.05 16.69 -12.80
C GLN A 503 -33.64 15.95 -14.02
N ASP A 504 -32.78 15.43 -14.90
CA ASP A 504 -33.14 14.73 -16.14
C ASP A 504 -33.77 13.34 -15.88
N SER A 505 -35.00 13.37 -15.36
CA SER A 505 -35.84 12.22 -14.97
C SER A 505 -36.09 11.22 -16.10
N SER A 506 -35.89 11.63 -17.36
CA SER A 506 -35.97 10.77 -18.55
C SER A 506 -34.77 9.82 -18.72
N SER A 507 -33.71 9.96 -17.92
CA SER A 507 -32.45 9.23 -18.10
C SER A 507 -31.97 8.51 -16.83
N ALA A 508 -32.65 7.40 -16.50
CA ALA A 508 -32.38 6.59 -15.30
C ALA A 508 -30.90 6.21 -15.05
N GLY A 509 -30.08 6.05 -16.11
CA GLY A 509 -28.64 5.83 -16.00
C GLY A 509 -27.86 7.05 -15.51
N ALA A 510 -28.18 8.24 -16.02
CA ALA A 510 -27.51 9.49 -15.63
C ALA A 510 -27.69 9.78 -14.14
N THR A 511 -28.87 9.44 -13.58
CA THR A 511 -29.13 9.55 -12.15
C THR A 511 -28.22 8.62 -11.31
N ASP A 512 -28.01 7.37 -11.72
CA ASP A 512 -27.12 6.44 -11.01
C ASP A 512 -25.65 6.88 -11.10
N GLU A 513 -25.22 7.34 -12.27
CA GLU A 513 -23.88 7.87 -12.54
C GLU A 513 -23.61 9.12 -11.67
N ALA A 514 -24.58 10.04 -11.57
CA ALA A 514 -24.49 11.24 -10.74
C ALA A 514 -24.47 10.91 -9.23
N LEU A 515 -25.38 10.05 -8.76
CA LEU A 515 -25.41 9.58 -7.36
C LEU A 515 -24.11 8.87 -6.98
N THR A 516 -23.54 8.07 -7.88
CA THR A 516 -22.30 7.34 -7.64
C THR A 516 -21.12 8.30 -7.44
N ILE A 517 -20.98 9.36 -8.26
CA ILE A 517 -19.95 10.39 -8.06
C ILE A 517 -20.19 11.20 -6.78
N LEU A 518 -21.43 11.64 -6.52
CA LEU A 518 -21.78 12.38 -5.29
C LEU A 518 -21.46 11.58 -4.03
N SER A 519 -21.66 10.25 -4.05
CA SER A 519 -21.33 9.38 -2.91
C SER A 519 -19.83 9.35 -2.57
N VAL A 520 -18.96 9.54 -3.57
CA VAL A 520 -17.50 9.66 -3.36
C VAL A 520 -17.14 11.06 -2.88
N LEU A 521 -17.69 12.11 -3.51
CA LEU A 521 -17.41 13.51 -3.15
C LEU A 521 -17.86 13.85 -1.72
N VAL A 522 -19.05 13.40 -1.30
CA VAL A 522 -19.61 13.71 0.04
C VAL A 522 -18.80 13.14 1.21
N SER A 523 -17.83 12.25 0.96
CA SER A 523 -16.89 11.79 1.98
C SER A 523 -15.85 12.84 2.41
N HIS A 524 -15.66 13.93 1.64
CA HIS A 524 -14.71 14.99 1.94
C HIS A 524 -15.39 16.27 2.44
N HIS A 525 -14.89 16.89 3.52
CA HIS A 525 -15.57 17.99 4.21
C HIS A 525 -15.83 19.23 3.32
N GLU A 526 -14.82 19.74 2.61
CA GLU A 526 -14.99 20.86 1.65
C GLU A 526 -16.05 20.55 0.58
N CYS A 527 -16.12 19.29 0.14
CA CYS A 527 -17.06 18.84 -0.86
C CYS A 527 -18.49 18.73 -0.30
N LYS A 528 -18.68 18.32 0.97
CA LYS A 528 -20.00 18.35 1.64
C LYS A 528 -20.61 19.75 1.61
N THR A 529 -19.82 20.75 2.00
CA THR A 529 -20.25 22.16 2.03
C THR A 529 -20.63 22.65 0.64
N ALA A 530 -19.87 22.28 -0.39
CA ALA A 530 -20.18 22.65 -1.78
C ALA A 530 -21.44 21.93 -2.30
N ILE A 531 -21.62 20.63 -2.01
CA ILE A 531 -22.80 19.84 -2.38
C ILE A 531 -24.07 20.45 -1.75
N ALA A 532 -24.05 20.75 -0.45
CA ALA A 532 -25.19 21.37 0.23
C ALA A 532 -25.56 22.73 -0.39
N LYS A 533 -24.56 23.56 -0.72
CA LYS A 533 -24.76 24.86 -1.40
C LYS A 533 -25.24 24.74 -2.85
N ALA A 534 -25.03 23.60 -3.52
CA ALA A 534 -25.48 23.35 -4.89
C ALA A 534 -26.96 22.94 -4.99
N HIS A 535 -27.76 23.13 -3.93
CA HIS A 535 -29.19 22.78 -3.87
C HIS A 535 -29.50 21.32 -4.24
N THR A 536 -28.60 20.37 -3.92
CA THR A 536 -28.83 18.93 -4.20
C THR A 536 -29.88 18.29 -3.31
N ILE A 537 -30.13 18.85 -2.11
CA ILE A 537 -30.95 18.24 -1.07
C ILE A 537 -32.39 17.90 -1.52
N PRO A 538 -33.15 18.79 -2.19
CA PRO A 538 -34.50 18.47 -2.69
C PRO A 538 -34.51 17.24 -3.62
N PHE A 539 -33.61 17.21 -4.61
CA PHE A 539 -33.50 16.10 -5.56
C PHE A 539 -33.18 14.77 -4.87
N LEU A 540 -32.33 14.79 -3.84
CA LEU A 540 -32.02 13.61 -3.03
C LEU A 540 -33.24 13.12 -2.24
N ILE A 541 -34.08 14.02 -1.72
CA ILE A 541 -35.33 13.65 -1.02
C ILE A 541 -36.32 13.00 -1.98
N ASP A 542 -36.46 13.55 -3.20
CA ASP A 542 -37.35 12.97 -4.21
C ASP A 542 -36.87 11.59 -4.68
N LEU A 543 -35.55 11.39 -4.76
CA LEU A 543 -34.95 10.09 -5.09
C LEU A 543 -35.14 9.02 -4.01
N LEU A 544 -35.48 9.37 -2.76
CA LEU A 544 -35.93 8.38 -1.76
C LEU A 544 -37.26 7.72 -2.16
N ARG A 545 -38.06 8.35 -3.03
CA ARG A 545 -39.32 7.82 -3.58
C ARG A 545 -39.12 7.08 -4.91
N SER A 546 -37.90 7.03 -5.45
CA SER A 546 -37.56 6.33 -6.71
C SER A 546 -37.89 4.84 -6.64
N SER A 547 -38.43 4.26 -7.72
CA SER A 547 -38.63 2.80 -7.82
C SER A 547 -37.32 1.99 -7.77
N GLN A 548 -36.18 2.62 -8.10
CA GLN A 548 -34.88 1.96 -8.11
C GLN A 548 -34.27 1.91 -6.70
N ALA A 549 -34.18 0.72 -6.11
CA ALA A 549 -33.64 0.52 -4.76
C ALA A 549 -32.22 1.07 -4.55
N ARG A 550 -31.35 0.96 -5.57
CA ARG A 550 -29.99 1.53 -5.56
C ARG A 550 -30.00 3.05 -5.43
N ASN A 551 -30.95 3.73 -6.11
CA ASN A 551 -31.09 5.18 -6.03
C ASN A 551 -31.58 5.61 -4.64
N LYS A 552 -32.59 4.92 -4.07
CA LYS A 552 -33.04 5.14 -2.68
C LYS A 552 -31.88 5.02 -1.70
N GLU A 553 -31.07 3.96 -1.81
CA GLU A 553 -29.94 3.70 -0.90
C GLU A 553 -28.81 4.76 -1.03
N ASN A 554 -28.47 5.15 -2.27
CA ASN A 554 -27.44 6.15 -2.52
C ASN A 554 -27.90 7.55 -2.06
N ALA A 555 -29.16 7.92 -2.33
CA ALA A 555 -29.72 9.18 -1.86
C ALA A 555 -29.73 9.28 -0.32
N ALA A 556 -30.17 8.22 0.37
CA ALA A 556 -30.11 8.14 1.83
C ALA A 556 -28.67 8.23 2.37
N ALA A 557 -27.69 7.63 1.67
CA ALA A 557 -26.28 7.71 2.06
C ALA A 557 -25.72 9.13 1.98
N ILE A 558 -26.03 9.84 0.89
CA ILE A 558 -25.57 11.22 0.67
C ILE A 558 -26.25 12.16 1.67
N LEU A 559 -27.57 12.02 1.88
CA LEU A 559 -28.31 12.80 2.88
C LEU A 559 -27.76 12.59 4.29
N LEU A 560 -27.48 11.34 4.70
CA LEU A 560 -26.86 11.04 6.00
C LEU A 560 -25.47 11.67 6.12
N ALA A 561 -24.65 11.59 5.07
CA ALA A 561 -23.31 12.18 5.06
C ALA A 561 -23.34 13.73 5.10
N LEU A 562 -24.37 14.37 4.53
CA LEU A 562 -24.58 15.82 4.58
C LEU A 562 -25.17 16.31 5.91
N CYS A 563 -25.99 15.51 6.60
CA CYS A 563 -26.66 15.91 7.84
C CYS A 563 -25.92 15.47 9.11
N LYS A 564 -25.05 14.44 9.05
CA LYS A 564 -24.25 14.00 10.20
C LYS A 564 -23.31 15.12 10.64
N LYS A 565 -23.59 15.68 11.83
CA LYS A 565 -22.96 16.87 12.44
C LYS A 565 -23.26 18.21 11.73
N ASP A 566 -24.37 18.32 10.99
CA ASP A 566 -24.83 19.58 10.37
C ASP A 566 -26.33 19.82 10.66
N ALA A 567 -26.61 20.67 11.65
CA ALA A 567 -27.98 20.98 12.07
C ALA A 567 -28.77 21.79 11.03
N GLN A 568 -28.11 22.57 10.16
CA GLN A 568 -28.78 23.37 9.13
C GLN A 568 -29.31 22.48 8.01
N ASN A 569 -28.49 21.52 7.54
CA ASN A 569 -28.92 20.52 6.57
C ASN A 569 -30.00 19.60 7.15
N LEU A 570 -29.87 19.22 8.42
CA LEU A 570 -30.85 18.39 9.13
C LEU A 570 -32.23 19.09 9.25
N ALA A 571 -32.25 20.36 9.66
CA ALA A 571 -33.46 21.18 9.66
C ALA A 571 -34.01 21.45 8.24
N CYS A 572 -33.13 21.50 7.23
CA CYS A 572 -33.54 21.61 5.83
C CYS A 572 -34.30 20.37 5.35
N ILE A 573 -33.77 19.17 5.56
CA ILE A 573 -34.46 17.93 5.15
C ILE A 573 -35.77 17.70 5.91
N GLY A 574 -35.84 18.14 7.18
CA GLY A 574 -37.07 18.12 7.97
C GLY A 574 -38.16 19.01 7.36
N ARG A 575 -37.84 20.28 7.07
CA ARG A 575 -38.78 21.23 6.42
C ARG A 575 -39.20 20.81 5.01
N LEU A 576 -38.33 20.10 4.28
CA LEU A 576 -38.62 19.55 2.95
C LEU A 576 -39.37 18.19 3.00
N GLY A 577 -39.83 17.75 4.17
CA GLY A 577 -40.70 16.57 4.29
C GLY A 577 -40.01 15.22 4.09
N ALA A 578 -38.70 15.13 4.34
CA ALA A 578 -37.96 13.87 4.21
C ALA A 578 -38.42 12.76 5.18
N GLN A 579 -39.11 13.11 6.28
CA GLN A 579 -39.60 12.18 7.30
C GLN A 579 -40.39 11.00 6.72
N ILE A 580 -41.33 11.27 5.81
CA ILE A 580 -42.23 10.26 5.22
C ILE A 580 -41.43 9.23 4.39
N PRO A 581 -40.69 9.62 3.33
CA PRO A 581 -39.96 8.64 2.52
C PRO A 581 -38.82 7.95 3.30
N LEU A 582 -38.22 8.59 4.32
CA LEU A 582 -37.28 7.91 5.21
C LEU A 582 -37.97 6.84 6.07
N THR A 583 -39.17 7.09 6.58
CA THR A 583 -39.97 6.13 7.38
C THR A 583 -40.50 4.97 6.53
N GLU A 584 -40.74 5.19 5.24
CA GLU A 584 -41.01 4.10 4.29
C GLU A 584 -39.74 3.27 4.06
N LEU A 585 -38.61 3.94 3.76
CA LEU A 585 -37.34 3.29 3.44
C LEU A 585 -36.76 2.47 4.61
N SER A 586 -36.97 2.90 5.86
CA SER A 586 -36.57 2.13 7.05
C SER A 586 -37.35 0.82 7.22
N LYS A 587 -38.52 0.69 6.58
CA LYS A 587 -39.35 -0.53 6.58
C LYS A 587 -39.09 -1.40 5.35
N THR A 588 -39.03 -0.79 4.16
CA THR A 588 -39.06 -1.52 2.86
C THR A 588 -37.72 -1.58 2.12
N GLY A 589 -36.68 -0.87 2.57
CA GLY A 589 -35.38 -0.81 1.89
C GLY A 589 -34.49 -2.06 2.00
N SER A 590 -33.34 -2.03 1.31
CA SER A 590 -32.21 -2.94 1.59
C SER A 590 -31.73 -2.75 3.04
N ASP A 591 -31.06 -3.72 3.65
CA ASP A 591 -30.60 -3.59 5.05
C ASP A 591 -29.60 -2.44 5.24
N ARG A 592 -28.90 -2.06 4.19
CA ARG A 592 -28.04 -0.88 4.17
C ARG A 592 -28.84 0.42 4.00
N ALA A 593 -29.90 0.43 3.20
CA ALA A 593 -30.83 1.57 3.12
C ALA A 593 -31.60 1.78 4.43
N LYS A 594 -32.10 0.69 5.04
CA LYS A 594 -32.80 0.70 6.32
C LYS A 594 -31.94 1.34 7.41
N ARG A 595 -30.71 0.85 7.63
CA ARG A 595 -29.76 1.43 8.60
C ARG A 595 -29.51 2.92 8.37
N LYS A 596 -29.28 3.34 7.12
CA LYS A 596 -29.09 4.75 6.76
C LYS A 596 -30.33 5.61 7.05
N ALA A 597 -31.52 5.10 6.73
CA ALA A 597 -32.79 5.78 6.94
C ALA A 597 -33.14 5.91 8.43
N THR A 598 -32.98 4.84 9.22
CA THR A 598 -33.18 4.86 10.68
C THR A 598 -32.24 5.86 11.35
N SER A 599 -30.94 5.85 11.01
CA SER A 599 -29.98 6.83 11.53
C SER A 599 -30.36 8.28 11.19
N LEU A 600 -30.84 8.55 9.96
CA LEU A 600 -31.37 9.87 9.60
C LEU A 600 -32.61 10.28 10.43
N LEU A 601 -33.52 9.34 10.69
CA LEU A 601 -34.72 9.58 11.50
C LEU A 601 -34.37 9.83 12.98
N GLU A 602 -33.39 9.13 13.53
CA GLU A 602 -32.86 9.36 14.89
C GLU A 602 -32.16 10.73 15.02
N HIS A 603 -31.49 11.19 13.97
CA HIS A 603 -30.95 12.54 13.94
C HIS A 603 -32.09 13.57 13.86
N LEU A 604 -33.12 13.34 13.03
CA LEU A 604 -34.27 14.23 12.89
C LEU A 604 -35.09 14.36 14.19
N SER A 605 -35.34 13.26 14.90
CA SER A 605 -36.08 13.30 16.17
C SER A 605 -35.34 14.09 17.25
N LYS A 606 -34.01 13.95 17.34
CA LYS A 606 -33.16 14.75 18.25
C LYS A 606 -33.24 16.26 17.97
N LEU A 607 -33.54 16.67 16.74
CA LEU A 607 -33.72 18.08 16.36
C LEU A 607 -35.16 18.59 16.56
N GLN A 608 -36.14 17.71 16.80
CA GLN A 608 -37.53 18.07 17.14
C GLN A 608 -37.78 18.17 18.66
N VAL A 609 -36.80 17.79 19.47
CA VAL A 609 -36.81 17.85 20.94
C VAL A 609 -36.04 19.10 21.46
N LEU A 610 -35.47 19.88 20.54
CA LEU A 610 -34.79 21.17 20.76
C LEU A 610 -35.61 22.31 20.15
#